data_AF-A0A2H4VF38-F1
#
_entry.id   AF-A0A2H4VF38-F1
#
_cell.length_a   1.000
_cell.length_b   1.000
_cell.length_c   1.000
_cell.angle_alpha   90.00
_cell.angle_beta   90.00
_cell.angle_gamma   90.00
#
_symmetry.space_group_name_H-M   'P 1'
#
loop_
_entity.id
_entity.type
_entity.pdbx_description
1 polymer ?
#
loop_
_entity_poly.entity_id
_entity_poly.type
_entity_poly.pdbx_seq_one_letter_code
_entity_poly.pdbx_strand_id
1 'polypeptide(L)'
;MKETLELIGKLDDSTGDNSPRARFHNYLKTYITEVGQLRDYIEESIRKKDNQYSKAFQDLVNHLGSFLGFEVIYGRYSGVKNEIGFDGHWISPEGFHIVVEVKSSETYPIKTATLLEYMNQLISENQIPSDKDVIGIYVIGKPNPEVQQLKNAIIAENRFQQLRIISIDSLISLAELMNEYDVNHEDILSVLKPSGPSIDPNVEIMIKLASQQGLPPETPETPKKPTNSEGEVNYWITPVRDEEEENASETIQKLVGKLQFYAFGERTPGRKLIKQGDKICFYETGNGIVAHATVNSSPKKETRQEIRNPESYPWIFSLKDPKLYLDNPIIIDKSLRSQLDAFKGKDLNKLWAWFVQSTKKITEHDYKLLTDDNIN
;
A
#
# COMPACT_ATOMS: atom_id res chain seq x y z
N MET A 1 4.99 16.25 3.71
CA MET A 1 4.90 16.11 5.18
C MET A 1 6.01 16.85 5.93
N LYS A 2 7.25 16.91 5.43
CA LYS A 2 8.36 17.65 6.07
C LYS A 2 8.00 19.04 6.59
N GLU A 3 7.52 19.93 5.71
CA GLU A 3 7.14 21.31 6.07
C GLU A 3 6.03 21.35 7.15
N THR A 4 5.08 20.42 7.06
CA THR A 4 4.02 20.27 8.05
C THR A 4 4.58 19.94 9.43
N LEU A 5 5.52 19.00 9.53
CA LEU A 5 6.16 18.63 10.79
C LEU A 5 7.05 19.77 11.32
N GLU A 6 7.70 20.54 10.45
CA GLU A 6 8.47 21.73 10.83
C GLU A 6 7.58 22.81 11.46
N LEU A 7 6.36 23.02 10.93
CA LEU A 7 5.38 23.95 11.49
C LEU A 7 4.74 23.45 12.79
N ILE A 8 4.48 22.15 12.89
CA ILE A 8 3.84 21.53 14.06
C ILE A 8 4.82 21.39 15.22
N GLY A 9 6.11 21.21 14.93
CA GLY A 9 7.13 20.89 15.92
C GLY A 9 7.28 19.38 16.15
N LYS A 10 8.22 19.03 17.04
CA LYS A 10 8.61 17.64 17.29
C LYS A 10 7.49 16.86 17.98
N LEU A 11 7.00 15.81 17.34
CA LEU A 11 6.02 14.87 17.89
C LEU A 11 6.57 14.17 19.13
N ASP A 12 5.86 14.32 20.24
CA ASP A 12 6.09 13.71 21.53
C ASP A 12 4.77 13.51 22.30
N ASP A 13 4.82 12.87 23.47
CA ASP A 13 3.65 12.60 24.29
C ASP A 13 3.32 13.75 25.26
N SER A 14 3.68 14.99 24.93
CA SER A 14 3.25 16.15 25.72
C SER A 14 1.72 16.31 25.65
N THR A 15 1.13 16.66 26.78
CA THR A 15 -0.32 16.78 26.94
C THR A 15 -0.80 18.22 26.68
N GLY A 16 -2.10 18.35 26.41
CA GLY A 16 -2.79 19.63 26.18
C GLY A 16 -3.08 19.94 24.71
N ASP A 17 -4.06 20.79 24.48
CA ASP A 17 -4.63 21.06 23.14
C ASP A 17 -3.64 21.71 22.16
N ASN A 18 -2.57 22.30 22.70
CA ASN A 18 -1.47 22.91 21.95
C ASN A 18 -0.19 22.06 21.99
N SER A 19 -0.26 20.77 22.33
CA SER A 19 0.90 19.89 22.15
C SER A 19 1.18 19.65 20.66
N PRO A 20 2.42 19.34 20.24
CA PRO A 20 2.73 18.98 18.86
C PRO A 20 1.84 17.84 18.35
N ARG A 21 1.57 16.83 19.18
CA ARG A 21 0.68 15.71 18.86
C ARG A 21 -0.76 16.17 18.62
N ALA A 22 -1.34 16.97 19.53
CA ALA A 22 -2.69 17.49 19.37
C ALA A 22 -2.83 18.37 18.12
N ARG A 23 -1.83 19.22 17.84
CA ARG A 23 -1.77 20.00 16.60
C ARG A 23 -1.74 19.12 15.36
N PHE A 24 -0.98 18.02 15.38
CA PHE A 24 -0.94 17.09 14.25
C PHE A 24 -2.25 16.38 14.03
N HIS A 25 -2.88 15.85 15.07
CA HIS A 25 -4.20 15.21 14.97
C HIS A 25 -5.26 16.18 14.44
N ASN A 26 -5.25 17.43 14.91
CA ASN A 26 -6.12 18.48 14.40
C ASN A 26 -5.83 18.81 12.94
N TYR A 27 -4.56 18.88 12.55
CA TYR A 27 -4.17 19.08 11.16
C TYR A 27 -4.68 17.96 10.27
N LEU A 28 -4.46 16.69 10.66
CA LEU A 28 -4.94 15.53 9.92
C LEU A 28 -6.46 15.61 9.72
N LYS A 29 -7.22 15.78 10.80
CA LYS A 29 -8.68 15.90 10.76
C LYS A 29 -9.19 17.06 9.90
N THR A 30 -8.47 18.18 9.85
CA THR A 30 -8.93 19.40 9.17
C THR A 30 -8.52 19.44 7.70
N TYR A 31 -7.32 18.96 7.38
CA TYR A 31 -6.70 19.20 6.07
C TYR A 31 -6.44 17.91 5.27
N ILE A 32 -6.37 16.75 5.92
CA ILE A 32 -6.18 15.45 5.27
C ILE A 32 -7.53 14.75 5.23
N THR A 33 -8.38 15.16 4.28
CA THR A 33 -9.78 14.69 4.18
C THR A 33 -9.98 13.74 3.02
N GLU A 34 -8.94 13.48 2.24
CA GLU A 34 -8.95 12.59 1.08
C GLU A 34 -7.92 11.47 1.25
N VAL A 35 -8.31 10.24 0.92
CA VAL A 35 -7.44 9.06 1.02
C VAL A 35 -6.17 9.23 0.18
N GLY A 36 -6.24 9.94 -0.96
CA GLY A 36 -5.08 10.22 -1.80
C GLY A 36 -4.00 11.05 -1.10
N GLN A 37 -4.41 12.08 -0.35
CA GLN A 37 -3.48 12.89 0.46
C GLN A 37 -2.88 12.08 1.61
N LEU A 38 -3.71 11.27 2.27
CA LEU A 38 -3.28 10.41 3.36
C LEU A 38 -2.24 9.40 2.89
N ARG A 39 -2.48 8.77 1.74
CA ARG A 39 -1.53 7.88 1.08
C ARG A 39 -0.18 8.56 0.82
N ASP A 40 -0.17 9.76 0.25
CA ASP A 40 1.09 10.49 0.00
C ASP A 40 1.91 10.68 1.29
N TYR A 41 1.24 11.01 2.40
CA TYR A 41 1.90 11.20 3.71
C TYR A 41 2.40 9.88 4.28
N ILE A 42 1.61 8.81 4.17
CA ILE A 42 2.00 7.47 4.60
C ILE A 42 3.24 7.00 3.83
N GLU A 43 3.23 7.08 2.51
CA GLU A 43 4.37 6.66 1.69
C GLU A 43 5.62 7.50 2.00
N GLU A 44 5.48 8.81 2.22
CA GLU A 44 6.60 9.67 2.66
C GLU A 44 7.14 9.24 4.04
N SER A 45 6.24 8.90 4.98
CA SER A 45 6.60 8.44 6.33
C SER A 45 7.42 7.15 6.35
N ILE A 46 7.12 6.23 5.45
CA ILE A 46 7.78 4.93 5.33
C ILE A 46 9.14 5.02 4.63
N ARG A 47 9.32 6.00 3.74
CA ARG A 47 10.60 6.22 3.02
C ARG A 47 11.69 6.82 3.92
N LYS A 48 11.33 7.66 4.89
CA LYS A 48 12.30 8.36 5.75
C LYS A 48 12.59 7.57 7.03
N LYS A 49 13.87 7.31 7.30
CA LYS A 49 14.35 6.56 8.49
C LYS A 49 14.56 7.47 9.72
N ASP A 50 13.61 8.34 10.02
CA ASP A 50 13.65 9.24 11.18
C ASP A 50 12.51 8.90 12.16
N ASN A 51 12.82 8.96 13.46
CA ASN A 51 11.88 8.72 14.54
C ASN A 51 10.64 9.64 14.47
N GLN A 52 10.78 10.87 13.97
CA GLN A 52 9.62 11.75 13.76
C GLN A 52 8.68 11.21 12.68
N TYR A 53 9.24 10.65 11.61
CA TYR A 53 8.47 10.03 10.55
C TYR A 53 7.83 8.71 11.02
N SER A 54 8.49 7.95 11.90
CA SER A 54 7.88 6.76 12.54
C SER A 54 6.68 7.12 13.42
N LYS A 55 6.77 8.20 14.21
CA LYS A 55 5.65 8.71 15.02
C LYS A 55 4.51 9.24 14.15
N ALA A 56 4.85 9.98 13.09
CA ALA A 56 3.87 10.44 12.13
C ALA A 56 3.19 9.26 11.42
N PHE A 57 3.94 8.21 11.06
CA PHE A 57 3.39 6.98 10.47
C PHE A 57 2.33 6.33 11.37
N GLN A 58 2.61 6.21 12.67
CA GLN A 58 1.65 5.70 13.65
C GLN A 58 0.34 6.50 13.63
N ASP A 59 0.42 7.83 13.70
CA ASP A 59 -0.78 8.67 13.66
C ASP A 59 -1.49 8.63 12.29
N LEU A 60 -0.75 8.55 11.18
CA LEU A 60 -1.36 8.44 9.85
C LEU A 60 -2.11 7.12 9.67
N VAL A 61 -1.57 6.00 10.18
CA VAL A 61 -2.27 4.70 10.21
C VAL A 61 -3.54 4.80 11.04
N ASN A 62 -3.48 5.44 12.20
CA ASN A 62 -4.67 5.65 13.02
C ASN A 62 -5.69 6.55 12.33
N HIS A 63 -5.24 7.61 11.68
CA HIS A 63 -6.13 8.48 10.92
C HIS A 63 -6.81 7.74 9.76
N LEU A 64 -6.12 6.78 9.11
CA LEU A 64 -6.70 5.89 8.11
C LEU A 64 -7.86 5.06 8.67
N GLY A 65 -7.81 4.65 9.94
CA GLY A 65 -8.94 4.01 10.64
C GLY A 65 -10.22 4.85 10.58
N SER A 66 -10.12 6.18 10.63
CA SER A 66 -11.30 7.06 10.52
C SER A 66 -11.90 7.09 9.12
N PHE A 67 -11.10 6.91 8.07
CA PHE A 67 -11.59 6.75 6.69
C PHE A 67 -12.34 5.43 6.49
N LEU A 68 -12.02 4.41 7.31
CA LEU A 68 -12.70 3.13 7.33
C LEU A 68 -13.98 3.14 8.19
N GLY A 69 -14.41 4.31 8.69
CA GLY A 69 -15.63 4.47 9.46
C GLY A 69 -15.51 4.15 10.96
N PHE A 70 -14.29 3.97 11.48
CA PHE A 70 -14.08 3.78 12.91
C PHE A 70 -13.99 5.12 13.65
N GLU A 71 -14.45 5.16 14.90
CA GLU A 71 -13.98 6.15 15.86
C GLU A 71 -12.56 5.76 16.31
N VAL A 72 -11.63 6.71 16.30
CA VAL A 72 -10.21 6.43 16.53
C VAL A 72 -9.71 7.15 17.77
N ILE A 73 -9.19 6.37 18.71
CA ILE A 73 -8.42 6.83 19.86
C ILE A 73 -6.94 6.61 19.56
N TYR A 74 -6.19 7.70 19.49
CA TYR A 74 -4.74 7.65 19.21
C TYR A 74 -3.97 7.20 20.46
N GLY A 75 -3.06 6.25 20.26
CA GLY A 75 -2.12 5.78 21.27
C GLY A 75 -0.92 6.69 21.46
N ARG A 76 -0.06 6.35 22.43
CA ARG A 76 1.15 7.11 22.75
C ARG A 76 2.30 6.72 21.81
N TYR A 77 3.29 7.58 21.68
CA TYR A 77 4.53 7.23 20.98
C TYR A 77 5.52 6.48 21.87
N SER A 78 5.34 6.52 23.20
CA SER A 78 6.23 5.88 24.15
C SER A 78 5.44 5.26 25.30
N GLY A 79 5.77 4.01 25.61
CA GLY A 79 5.18 3.27 26.72
C GLY A 79 5.54 3.87 28.07
N VAL A 80 4.56 3.98 28.95
CA VAL A 80 4.72 4.43 30.34
C VAL A 80 4.13 3.41 31.29
N LYS A 81 4.62 3.34 32.53
CA LYS A 81 4.27 2.26 33.48
C LYS A 81 2.78 2.16 33.85
N ASN A 82 2.01 3.24 33.69
CA ASN A 82 0.64 3.35 34.22
C ASN A 82 -0.40 3.65 33.12
N GLU A 83 -0.03 3.52 31.84
CA GLU A 83 -0.98 3.70 30.73
C GLU A 83 -0.80 2.54 29.74
N ILE A 84 -1.90 2.18 29.08
CA ILE A 84 -1.90 1.11 28.09
C ILE A 84 -1.14 1.59 26.84
N GLY A 85 -0.15 0.82 26.41
CA GLY A 85 0.83 1.25 25.41
C GLY A 85 0.46 0.99 23.96
N PHE A 86 -0.81 0.75 23.63
CA PHE A 86 -1.22 0.52 22.25
C PHE A 86 -0.94 1.75 21.38
N ASP A 87 -0.77 1.53 20.07
CA ASP A 87 -0.57 2.61 19.12
C ASP A 87 -1.88 3.23 18.66
N GLY A 88 -2.95 2.44 18.60
CA GLY A 88 -4.32 2.89 18.30
C GLY A 88 -5.40 2.02 18.90
N HIS A 89 -6.57 2.60 19.15
CA HIS A 89 -7.78 1.87 19.50
C HIS A 89 -8.94 2.37 18.63
N TRP A 90 -9.42 1.51 17.75
CA TRP A 90 -10.48 1.82 16.80
C TRP A 90 -11.78 1.17 17.25
N ILE A 91 -12.88 1.92 17.20
CA ILE A 91 -14.19 1.51 17.68
C ILE A 91 -15.16 1.57 16.49
N SER A 92 -15.70 0.40 16.14
CA SER A 92 -16.74 0.28 15.12
C SER A 92 -18.05 0.88 15.63
N PRO A 93 -18.89 1.48 14.77
CA PRO A 93 -20.26 1.83 15.11
C PRO A 93 -21.10 0.65 15.64
N GLU A 94 -20.73 -0.59 15.32
CA GLU A 94 -21.37 -1.82 15.86
C GLU A 94 -20.88 -2.19 17.27
N GLY A 95 -19.95 -1.43 17.86
CA GLY A 95 -19.36 -1.70 19.17
C GLY A 95 -18.21 -2.71 19.16
N PHE A 96 -17.73 -3.13 18.00
CA PHE A 96 -16.56 -3.98 17.88
C PHE A 96 -15.26 -3.15 17.92
N HIS A 97 -14.24 -3.66 18.60
CA HIS A 97 -13.00 -2.94 18.84
C HIS A 97 -11.81 -3.55 18.09
N ILE A 98 -10.90 -2.69 17.62
CA ILE A 98 -9.61 -3.09 17.07
C ILE A 98 -8.52 -2.37 17.86
N VAL A 99 -7.61 -3.13 18.46
CA VAL A 99 -6.41 -2.55 19.09
C VAL A 99 -5.26 -2.68 18.10
N VAL A 100 -4.65 -1.56 17.75
CA VAL A 100 -3.66 -1.45 16.68
C VAL A 100 -2.26 -1.29 17.24
N GLU A 101 -1.33 -2.03 16.67
CA GLU A 101 0.11 -1.85 16.83
C GLU A 101 0.73 -1.60 15.45
N VAL A 102 1.48 -0.52 15.30
CA VAL A 102 2.09 -0.08 14.04
C VAL A 102 3.57 -0.43 14.03
N LYS A 103 4.04 -0.98 12.91
CA LYS A 103 5.46 -1.26 12.68
C LYS A 103 5.86 -0.79 11.29
N SER A 104 6.81 0.13 11.21
CA SER A 104 7.31 0.61 9.91
C SER A 104 7.99 -0.49 9.09
N SER A 105 8.58 -1.49 9.75
CA SER A 105 9.24 -2.65 9.16
C SER A 105 9.34 -3.80 10.16
N GLU A 106 9.61 -5.01 9.67
CA GLU A 106 9.83 -6.22 10.50
C GLU A 106 11.32 -6.47 10.83
N THR A 107 12.14 -5.42 10.89
CA THR A 107 13.59 -5.54 11.13
C THR A 107 13.95 -5.90 12.58
N TYR A 108 13.01 -5.75 13.50
CA TYR A 108 13.21 -6.04 14.92
C TYR A 108 12.21 -7.09 15.40
N PRO A 109 12.58 -7.95 16.37
CA PRO A 109 11.67 -8.93 16.93
C PRO A 109 10.42 -8.29 17.53
N ILE A 110 9.25 -8.72 17.05
CA ILE A 110 7.95 -8.26 17.55
C ILE A 110 7.40 -9.33 18.50
N LYS A 111 7.00 -8.91 19.70
CA LYS A 111 6.34 -9.79 20.68
C LYS A 111 4.82 -9.65 20.55
N THR A 112 4.18 -10.71 20.11
CA THR A 112 2.72 -10.92 20.09
C THR A 112 2.07 -10.71 21.47
N ALA A 113 2.80 -11.02 22.55
CA ALA A 113 2.30 -10.90 23.92
C ALA A 113 1.96 -9.46 24.29
N THR A 114 2.71 -8.48 23.76
CA THR A 114 2.52 -7.06 24.07
C THR A 114 1.11 -6.58 23.69
N LEU A 115 0.65 -6.89 22.48
CA LEU A 115 -0.66 -6.43 22.01
C LEU A 115 -1.81 -7.15 22.74
N LEU A 116 -1.62 -8.42 23.09
CA LEU A 116 -2.58 -9.15 23.93
C LEU A 116 -2.68 -8.56 25.34
N GLU A 117 -1.56 -8.17 25.94
CA GLU A 117 -1.56 -7.50 27.24
C GLU A 117 -2.36 -6.19 27.19
N TYR A 118 -2.22 -5.41 26.11
CA TYR A 118 -3.03 -4.19 25.92
C TYR A 118 -4.53 -4.48 25.81
N MET A 119 -4.92 -5.49 25.02
CA MET A 119 -6.32 -5.91 24.91
C MET A 119 -6.87 -6.35 26.28
N ASN A 120 -6.12 -7.17 27.01
CA ASN A 120 -6.54 -7.67 28.32
C ASN A 120 -6.68 -6.54 29.34
N GLN A 121 -5.79 -5.55 29.32
CA GLN A 121 -5.87 -4.36 30.17
C GLN A 121 -7.13 -3.55 29.86
N LEU A 122 -7.41 -3.27 28.58
CA LEU A 122 -8.61 -2.55 28.15
C LEU A 122 -9.90 -3.26 28.59
N ILE A 123 -9.95 -4.58 28.50
CA ILE A 123 -11.09 -5.37 29.00
C ILE A 123 -11.19 -5.27 30.52
N SER A 124 -10.07 -5.42 31.25
CA SER A 124 -10.07 -5.37 32.71
C SER A 124 -10.48 -4.01 33.29
N GLU A 125 -10.21 -2.94 32.54
CA GLU A 125 -10.60 -1.57 32.87
C GLU A 125 -12.03 -1.23 32.39
N ASN A 126 -12.75 -2.19 31.81
CA ASN A 126 -14.10 -2.04 31.24
C ASN A 126 -14.18 -1.01 30.10
N GLN A 127 -13.07 -0.77 29.40
CA GLN A 127 -13.04 0.04 28.18
C GLN A 127 -13.48 -0.78 26.94
N ILE A 128 -13.35 -2.11 27.02
CA ILE A 128 -13.84 -3.07 26.03
C ILE A 128 -14.74 -4.09 26.76
N PRO A 129 -15.92 -4.47 26.20
CA PRO A 129 -16.87 -5.31 26.91
C PRO A 129 -16.37 -6.74 27.18
N SER A 130 -15.78 -7.40 26.19
CA SER A 130 -15.27 -8.77 26.33
C SER A 130 -14.22 -9.12 25.28
N ASP A 131 -13.60 -10.29 25.43
CA ASP A 131 -12.64 -10.87 24.49
C ASP A 131 -13.24 -11.21 23.12
N LYS A 132 -14.58 -11.32 23.02
CA LYS A 132 -15.29 -11.55 21.77
C LYS A 132 -15.54 -10.27 20.97
N ASP A 133 -15.39 -9.12 21.60
CA ASP A 133 -15.67 -7.82 21.02
C ASP A 133 -14.40 -7.10 20.54
N VAL A 134 -13.25 -7.79 20.51
CA VAL A 134 -11.97 -7.20 20.15
C VAL A 134 -11.04 -8.14 19.39
N ILE A 135 -10.29 -7.57 18.44
CA ILE A 135 -9.07 -8.19 17.89
C ILE A 135 -7.89 -7.21 17.96
N GLY A 136 -6.68 -7.76 18.04
CA GLY A 136 -5.44 -7.02 17.85
C GLY A 136 -5.00 -7.08 16.39
N ILE A 137 -4.65 -5.94 15.79
CA ILE A 137 -4.10 -5.87 14.44
C ILE A 137 -2.72 -5.24 14.48
N TYR A 138 -1.74 -5.95 13.93
CA TYR A 138 -0.46 -5.38 13.56
C TYR A 138 -0.54 -4.80 12.14
N VAL A 139 -0.27 -3.50 12.02
CA VAL A 139 -0.15 -2.82 10.73
C VAL A 139 1.31 -2.68 10.36
N ILE A 140 1.71 -3.31 9.26
CA ILE A 140 3.11 -3.36 8.81
C ILE A 140 3.31 -2.44 7.61
N GLY A 141 4.21 -1.46 7.74
CA GLY A 141 4.55 -0.51 6.68
C GLY A 141 5.31 -1.16 5.52
N LYS A 142 6.39 -1.87 5.86
CA LYS A 142 7.23 -2.63 4.92
C LYS A 142 7.29 -4.09 5.39
N PRO A 143 6.38 -4.96 4.95
CA PRO A 143 6.44 -6.38 5.28
C PRO A 143 7.76 -6.97 4.76
N ASN A 144 8.33 -7.93 5.49
CA ASN A 144 9.49 -8.67 5.02
C ASN A 144 9.08 -10.13 4.76
N PRO A 145 8.92 -10.52 3.49
CA PRO A 145 8.48 -11.86 3.17
C PRO A 145 9.48 -12.98 3.53
N GLU A 146 10.78 -12.69 3.60
CA GLU A 146 11.77 -13.69 4.01
C GLU A 146 11.70 -14.01 5.51
N VAL A 147 11.30 -13.03 6.31
CA VAL A 147 11.36 -13.13 7.78
C VAL A 147 10.04 -13.68 8.34
N GLN A 148 8.90 -13.12 7.92
CA GLN A 148 7.54 -13.45 8.41
C GLN A 148 7.46 -13.73 9.92
N GLN A 149 8.31 -13.09 10.74
CA GLN A 149 8.53 -13.52 12.11
C GLN A 149 7.24 -13.39 12.92
N LEU A 150 6.49 -12.32 12.70
CA LEU A 150 5.25 -12.06 13.40
C LEU A 150 4.15 -13.06 13.01
N LYS A 151 4.01 -13.37 11.71
CA LYS A 151 3.04 -14.37 11.23
C LYS A 151 3.35 -15.75 11.82
N ASN A 152 4.62 -16.15 11.78
CA ASN A 152 5.09 -17.41 12.35
C ASN A 152 4.85 -17.47 13.86
N ALA A 153 5.07 -16.38 14.59
CA ALA A 153 4.79 -16.31 16.03
C ALA A 153 3.29 -16.45 16.34
N ILE A 154 2.42 -15.75 15.60
CA ILE A 154 0.96 -15.85 15.78
C ILE A 154 0.47 -17.29 15.56
N ILE A 155 1.00 -17.98 14.54
CA ILE A 155 0.66 -19.39 14.26
C ILE A 155 1.19 -20.29 15.37
N ALA A 156 2.48 -20.19 15.70
CA ALA A 156 3.14 -21.05 16.69
C ALA A 156 2.51 -20.92 18.09
N GLU A 157 2.06 -19.73 18.45
CA GLU A 157 1.42 -19.44 19.74
C GLU A 157 -0.10 -19.65 19.72
N ASN A 158 -0.68 -20.11 18.61
CA ASN A 158 -2.11 -20.34 18.43
C ASN A 158 -2.97 -19.09 18.73
N ARG A 159 -2.49 -17.91 18.30
CA ARG A 159 -3.10 -16.59 18.57
C ARG A 159 -3.89 -16.03 17.38
N PHE A 160 -4.07 -16.83 16.33
CA PHE A 160 -4.72 -16.40 15.08
C PHE A 160 -6.22 -16.12 15.23
N GLN A 161 -6.84 -16.35 16.39
CA GLN A 161 -8.20 -15.89 16.67
C GLN A 161 -8.19 -14.45 17.17
N GLN A 162 -7.20 -14.08 17.97
CA GLN A 162 -7.09 -12.77 18.63
C GLN A 162 -6.26 -11.76 17.84
N LEU A 163 -5.23 -12.20 17.12
CA LEU A 163 -4.25 -11.34 16.46
C LEU A 163 -4.28 -11.50 14.95
N ARG A 164 -4.11 -10.40 14.22
CA ARG A 164 -3.97 -10.36 12.76
C ARG A 164 -2.82 -9.45 12.33
N ILE A 165 -2.42 -9.62 11.09
CA ILE A 165 -1.43 -8.79 10.39
C ILE A 165 -2.06 -8.27 9.12
N ILE A 166 -1.87 -6.98 8.86
CA ILE A 166 -2.23 -6.34 7.59
C ILE A 166 -1.08 -5.43 7.14
N SER A 167 -0.75 -5.44 5.84
CA SER A 167 0.13 -4.42 5.28
C SER A 167 -0.58 -3.08 5.18
N ILE A 168 0.19 -1.99 5.26
CA ILE A 168 -0.36 -0.65 5.06
C ILE A 168 -0.98 -0.49 3.67
N ASP A 169 -0.43 -1.14 2.64
CA ASP A 169 -0.97 -1.09 1.28
C ASP A 169 -2.35 -1.73 1.19
N SER A 170 -2.55 -2.86 1.88
CA SER A 170 -3.87 -3.52 1.95
C SER A 170 -4.87 -2.67 2.73
N LEU A 171 -4.44 -2.03 3.83
CA LEU A 171 -5.29 -1.14 4.60
C LEU A 171 -5.70 0.12 3.82
N ILE A 172 -4.77 0.72 3.07
CA ILE A 172 -5.07 1.84 2.15
C ILE A 172 -6.06 1.36 1.09
N SER A 173 -5.82 0.20 0.47
CA SER A 173 -6.72 -0.35 -0.55
C SER A 173 -8.15 -0.54 -0.03
N LEU A 174 -8.33 -0.92 1.23
CA LEU A 174 -9.66 -1.01 1.86
C LEU A 174 -10.34 0.36 1.96
N ALA A 175 -9.60 1.41 2.32
CA ALA A 175 -10.13 2.77 2.37
C ALA A 175 -10.46 3.31 0.96
N GLU A 176 -9.64 2.96 -0.03
CA GLU A 176 -9.91 3.27 -1.43
C GLU A 176 -11.18 2.56 -1.92
N LEU A 177 -11.37 1.28 -1.56
CA LEU A 177 -12.56 0.52 -1.90
C LEU A 177 -13.83 1.11 -1.28
N MET A 178 -13.80 1.48 0.00
CA MET A 178 -14.93 2.11 0.69
C MET A 178 -15.28 3.50 0.12
N ASN A 179 -14.31 4.21 -0.46
CA ASN A 179 -14.51 5.54 -1.03
C ASN A 179 -14.93 5.52 -2.51
N GLU A 180 -14.50 4.52 -3.29
CA GLU A 180 -14.82 4.42 -4.74
C GLU A 180 -15.95 3.45 -5.08
N TYR A 181 -16.17 2.44 -4.25
CA TYR A 181 -17.15 1.37 -4.47
C TYR A 181 -18.18 1.39 -3.35
N ASP A 182 -19.33 0.74 -3.57
CA ASP A 182 -20.40 0.61 -2.57
C ASP A 182 -20.04 -0.44 -1.50
N VAL A 183 -18.84 -0.31 -0.94
CA VAL A 183 -18.30 -1.12 0.14
C VAL A 183 -18.52 -0.33 1.42
N ASN A 184 -19.31 -0.87 2.34
CA ASN A 184 -19.62 -0.20 3.60
C ASN A 184 -18.67 -0.65 4.72
N HIS A 185 -18.77 -0.01 5.88
CA HIS A 185 -17.97 -0.34 7.07
C HIS A 185 -18.13 -1.80 7.52
N GLU A 186 -19.32 -2.39 7.41
CA GLU A 186 -19.61 -3.76 7.86
C GLU A 186 -18.86 -4.80 6.99
N ASP A 187 -18.76 -4.52 5.68
CA ASP A 187 -17.96 -5.31 4.75
C ASP A 187 -16.47 -5.23 5.08
N ILE A 188 -15.96 -4.02 5.34
CA ILE A 188 -14.57 -3.81 5.78
C ILE A 188 -14.30 -4.57 7.07
N LEU A 189 -15.18 -4.44 8.06
CA LEU A 189 -15.03 -5.12 9.35
C LEU A 189 -15.03 -6.65 9.19
N SER A 190 -15.84 -7.18 8.28
CA SER A 190 -15.86 -8.61 7.94
C SER A 190 -14.54 -9.08 7.32
N VAL A 191 -13.90 -8.24 6.49
CA VAL A 191 -12.58 -8.50 5.90
C VAL A 191 -11.43 -8.38 6.92
N LEU A 192 -11.60 -7.60 7.99
CA LEU A 192 -10.62 -7.46 9.08
C LEU A 192 -10.75 -8.54 10.17
N LYS A 193 -11.89 -9.25 10.26
CA LYS A 193 -12.16 -10.36 11.20
C LYS A 193 -11.76 -11.81 10.75
N PRO A 194 -11.08 -12.10 9.62
CA PRO A 194 -11.06 -13.42 8.99
C PRO A 194 -10.28 -14.46 9.79
N SER A 195 -10.36 -15.72 9.40
CA SER A 195 -9.92 -16.90 10.18
C SER A 195 -8.40 -17.17 10.20
N GLY A 196 -7.59 -16.40 9.47
CA GLY A 196 -6.14 -16.62 9.33
C GLY A 196 -5.31 -15.45 9.85
N PRO A 197 -4.00 -15.63 10.06
CA PRO A 197 -3.13 -14.61 10.66
C PRO A 197 -2.92 -13.36 9.78
N SER A 198 -3.07 -13.48 8.45
CA SER A 198 -2.83 -12.38 7.49
C SER A 198 -4.12 -11.99 6.77
N ILE A 199 -4.37 -10.67 6.67
CA ILE A 199 -5.57 -10.11 6.03
C ILE A 199 -5.35 -9.83 4.53
N ASP A 200 -4.12 -9.51 4.12
CA ASP A 200 -3.76 -9.08 2.75
C ASP A 200 -4.35 -9.94 1.61
N PRO A 201 -4.32 -11.29 1.67
CA PRO A 201 -4.89 -12.11 0.60
C PRO A 201 -6.40 -11.88 0.39
N ASN A 202 -7.15 -11.59 1.45
CA ASN A 202 -8.58 -11.34 1.37
C ASN A 202 -8.86 -9.98 0.73
N VAL A 203 -8.05 -8.97 1.05
CA VAL A 203 -8.11 -7.66 0.40
C VAL A 203 -7.81 -7.79 -1.08
N GLU A 204 -6.82 -8.60 -1.44
CA GLU A 204 -6.47 -8.84 -2.85
C GLU A 204 -7.65 -9.46 -3.64
N ILE A 205 -8.38 -10.41 -3.04
CA ILE A 205 -9.59 -10.99 -3.63
C ILE A 205 -10.67 -9.92 -3.79
N MET A 206 -10.88 -9.09 -2.76
CA MET A 206 -11.87 -8.00 -2.79
C MET A 206 -11.57 -6.99 -3.90
N ILE A 207 -10.32 -6.55 -4.04
CA ILE A 207 -9.87 -5.68 -5.15
C ILE A 207 -10.13 -6.34 -6.50
N LYS A 208 -9.80 -7.64 -6.64
CA LYS A 208 -10.02 -8.40 -7.88
C LYS A 208 -11.51 -8.48 -8.24
N LEU A 209 -12.40 -8.58 -7.26
CA LEU A 209 -13.85 -8.62 -7.48
C LEU A 209 -14.42 -7.23 -7.77
N ALA A 210 -14.01 -6.20 -7.02
CA ALA A 210 -14.41 -4.81 -7.26
C ALA A 210 -14.00 -4.35 -8.66
N SER A 211 -12.79 -4.70 -9.10
CA SER A 211 -12.30 -4.40 -10.46
C SER A 211 -13.09 -5.12 -11.57
N GLN A 212 -13.80 -6.21 -11.25
CA GLN A 212 -14.67 -6.91 -12.21
C GLN A 212 -16.08 -6.29 -12.28
N GLN A 213 -16.53 -5.68 -11.19
CA GLN A 213 -17.86 -5.06 -11.08
C GLN A 213 -17.85 -3.57 -11.42
N GLY A 214 -16.73 -2.88 -11.21
CA GLY A 214 -16.57 -1.44 -11.34
C GLY A 214 -15.41 -1.05 -12.25
N LEU A 215 -15.42 -1.49 -13.51
CA LEU A 215 -15.05 -0.54 -14.54
C LEU A 215 -16.19 0.49 -14.56
N PRO A 216 -15.97 1.77 -14.18
CA PRO A 216 -16.80 2.81 -14.76
C PRO A 216 -16.80 2.57 -16.26
N PRO A 217 -17.89 2.84 -17.00
CA PRO A 217 -17.73 3.03 -18.42
C PRO A 217 -16.57 4.00 -18.55
N GLU A 218 -15.47 3.56 -19.17
CA GLU A 218 -14.54 4.49 -19.80
C GLU A 218 -15.48 5.48 -20.47
N THR A 219 -15.51 6.74 -20.02
CA THR A 219 -16.06 7.81 -20.86
C THR A 219 -15.50 7.47 -22.22
N PRO A 220 -16.33 7.20 -23.24
CA PRO A 220 -15.81 6.80 -24.51
C PRO A 220 -14.95 7.99 -24.94
N GLU A 221 -13.64 7.91 -24.71
CA GLU A 221 -12.69 8.39 -25.66
C GLU A 221 -13.19 7.73 -26.92
N THR A 222 -13.86 8.55 -27.74
CA THR A 222 -14.24 8.18 -29.10
C THR A 222 -13.12 7.30 -29.59
N PRO A 223 -13.38 6.01 -29.91
CA PRO A 223 -12.35 5.17 -30.46
C PRO A 223 -11.99 5.83 -31.78
N LYS A 224 -10.97 6.69 -31.75
CA LYS A 224 -10.13 6.92 -32.91
C LYS A 224 -9.72 5.50 -33.24
N LYS A 225 -10.30 4.98 -34.34
CA LYS A 225 -9.97 3.68 -34.90
C LYS A 225 -8.48 3.44 -34.63
N PRO A 226 -8.08 2.26 -34.13
CA PRO A 226 -6.67 1.92 -34.12
C PRO A 226 -6.25 1.89 -35.59
N THR A 227 -5.74 3.01 -36.08
CA THR A 227 -4.82 3.04 -37.19
C THR A 227 -3.59 2.37 -36.61
N ASN A 228 -3.59 1.04 -36.60
CA ASN A 228 -2.39 0.25 -36.39
C ASN A 228 -1.46 0.59 -37.56
N SER A 229 -0.73 1.70 -37.44
CA SER A 229 0.50 1.90 -38.19
C SER A 229 1.53 0.99 -37.54
N GLU A 230 1.95 -0.03 -38.26
CA GLU A 230 3.17 -0.79 -37.97
C GLU A 230 4.31 0.22 -37.74
N GLY A 231 4.69 0.43 -36.47
CA GLY A 231 5.73 1.39 -36.08
C GLY A 231 5.46 2.21 -34.81
N GLU A 232 4.23 2.25 -34.28
CA GLU A 232 3.93 3.05 -33.08
C GLU A 232 4.34 2.32 -31.79
N VAL A 233 5.28 2.89 -31.04
CA VAL A 233 5.76 2.40 -29.74
C VAL A 233 4.70 2.67 -28.68
N ASN A 234 4.26 1.65 -27.95
CA ASN A 234 3.46 1.88 -26.75
C ASN A 234 4.34 2.04 -25.52
N TYR A 235 3.83 2.76 -24.52
CA TYR A 235 4.48 2.96 -23.24
C TYR A 235 3.60 2.39 -22.14
N TRP A 236 4.21 1.65 -21.21
CA TRP A 236 3.52 0.89 -20.18
C TRP A 236 4.07 1.19 -18.80
N ILE A 237 3.19 1.22 -17.81
CA ILE A 237 3.55 1.13 -16.39
C ILE A 237 3.01 -0.19 -15.85
N THR A 238 3.77 -0.86 -14.99
CA THR A 238 3.31 -2.07 -14.30
C THR A 238 3.69 -2.04 -12.82
N PRO A 239 2.75 -2.34 -11.90
CA PRO A 239 3.10 -2.54 -10.50
C PRO A 239 3.83 -3.85 -10.28
N VAL A 240 4.66 -3.85 -9.25
CA VAL A 240 5.28 -5.03 -8.62
C VAL A 240 5.01 -4.91 -7.12
N ARG A 241 4.59 -5.99 -6.50
CA ARG A 241 4.21 -6.05 -5.08
C ARG A 241 5.07 -7.07 -4.36
N ASP A 242 5.22 -6.87 -3.05
CA ASP A 242 5.78 -7.89 -2.19
C ASP A 242 4.88 -9.13 -2.18
N GLU A 243 5.49 -10.30 -2.27
CA GLU A 243 4.81 -11.57 -2.08
C GLU A 243 5.48 -12.38 -0.97
N GLU A 244 4.80 -13.38 -0.41
CA GLU A 244 5.23 -14.12 0.80
C GLU A 244 6.70 -14.59 0.91
N GLU A 245 7.50 -14.73 -0.15
CA GLU A 245 8.90 -15.18 -0.05
C GLU A 245 9.86 -14.36 -0.94
N GLU A 246 9.39 -13.28 -1.58
CA GLU A 246 10.23 -12.42 -2.43
C GLU A 246 9.64 -10.99 -2.41
N ASN A 247 10.46 -9.99 -2.07
CA ASN A 247 10.00 -8.60 -2.14
C ASN A 247 10.06 -8.05 -3.57
N ALA A 248 9.32 -6.98 -3.84
CA ALA A 248 9.19 -6.40 -5.18
C ALA A 248 10.55 -5.98 -5.77
N SER A 249 11.42 -5.38 -4.96
CA SER A 249 12.77 -4.99 -5.36
C SER A 249 13.63 -6.18 -5.82
N GLU A 250 13.59 -7.31 -5.10
CA GLU A 250 14.28 -8.55 -5.46
C GLU A 250 13.73 -9.14 -6.75
N THR A 251 12.40 -9.20 -6.90
CA THR A 251 11.75 -9.65 -8.14
C THR A 251 12.21 -8.81 -9.33
N ILE A 252 12.24 -7.48 -9.19
CA ILE A 252 12.70 -6.56 -10.24
C ILE A 252 14.20 -6.78 -10.52
N GLN A 253 15.04 -6.86 -9.50
CA GLN A 253 16.48 -7.08 -9.68
C GLN A 253 16.76 -8.38 -10.43
N LYS A 254 16.06 -9.45 -10.06
CA LYS A 254 16.23 -10.80 -10.62
C LYS A 254 15.64 -10.90 -12.02
N LEU A 255 14.35 -10.63 -12.20
CA LEU A 255 13.66 -10.84 -13.47
C LEU A 255 14.06 -9.77 -14.50
N VAL A 256 13.96 -8.49 -14.14
CA VAL A 256 14.22 -7.38 -15.06
C VAL A 256 15.72 -7.14 -15.24
N GLY A 257 16.48 -7.09 -14.14
CA GLY A 257 17.92 -6.78 -14.17
C GLY A 257 18.76 -7.95 -14.68
N LYS A 258 18.74 -9.08 -13.97
CA LYS A 258 19.64 -10.22 -14.23
C LYS A 258 19.18 -11.10 -15.39
N LEU A 259 17.89 -11.46 -15.43
CA LEU A 259 17.34 -12.42 -16.40
C LEU A 259 16.74 -11.76 -17.65
N GLN A 260 16.52 -10.45 -17.60
CA GLN A 260 16.00 -9.63 -18.71
C GLN A 260 14.70 -10.19 -19.30
N PHE A 261 13.77 -10.61 -18.44
CA PHE A 261 12.40 -10.91 -18.84
C PHE A 261 11.44 -10.50 -17.72
N TYR A 262 10.16 -10.45 -18.02
CA TYR A 262 9.13 -10.29 -16.99
C TYR A 262 7.93 -11.18 -17.28
N ALA A 263 7.10 -11.37 -16.25
CA ALA A 263 5.98 -12.29 -16.29
C ALA A 263 4.70 -11.65 -15.77
N PHE A 264 3.58 -11.98 -16.42
CA PHE A 264 2.26 -11.51 -16.05
C PHE A 264 1.34 -12.67 -15.70
N GLY A 265 0.46 -12.40 -14.74
CA GLY A 265 -0.64 -13.30 -14.42
C GLY A 265 -1.71 -13.30 -15.51
N GLU A 266 -2.53 -14.35 -15.53
CA GLU A 266 -3.60 -14.55 -16.53
C GLU A 266 -4.61 -13.40 -16.57
N ARG A 267 -4.79 -12.67 -15.47
CA ARG A 267 -5.74 -11.55 -15.37
C ARG A 267 -5.13 -10.18 -15.65
N THR A 268 -3.83 -10.10 -15.95
CA THR A 268 -3.16 -8.81 -16.17
C THR A 268 -3.77 -8.07 -17.37
N PRO A 269 -4.28 -6.84 -17.20
CA PRO A 269 -4.78 -6.01 -18.30
C PRO A 269 -3.66 -5.67 -19.28
N GLY A 270 -4.00 -5.48 -20.55
CA GLY A 270 -3.03 -5.06 -21.58
C GLY A 270 -1.96 -6.08 -21.97
N ARG A 271 -1.80 -7.21 -21.26
CA ARG A 271 -0.75 -8.22 -21.54
C ARG A 271 -0.71 -8.70 -23.00
N LYS A 272 -1.87 -8.80 -23.66
CA LYS A 272 -1.97 -9.24 -25.06
C LYS A 272 -1.66 -8.13 -26.07
N LEU A 273 -1.62 -6.88 -25.63
CA LEU A 273 -1.36 -5.69 -26.45
C LEU A 273 0.13 -5.30 -26.44
N ILE A 274 0.88 -5.79 -25.46
CA ILE A 274 2.32 -5.56 -25.34
C ILE A 274 3.04 -6.25 -26.51
N LYS A 275 3.88 -5.49 -27.20
CA LYS A 275 4.63 -5.95 -28.36
C LYS A 275 6.09 -5.52 -28.30
N GLN A 276 6.91 -6.22 -29.09
CA GLN A 276 8.32 -5.85 -29.27
C GLN A 276 8.44 -4.38 -29.68
N GLY A 277 9.39 -3.67 -29.06
CA GLY A 277 9.62 -2.24 -29.26
C GLY A 277 8.89 -1.34 -28.27
N ASP A 278 7.85 -1.83 -27.60
CA ASP A 278 7.18 -1.11 -26.53
C ASP A 278 8.15 -0.81 -25.37
N LYS A 279 7.85 0.24 -24.60
CA LYS A 279 8.61 0.67 -23.43
C LYS A 279 7.80 0.36 -22.17
N ILE A 280 8.47 -0.08 -21.11
CA ILE A 280 7.80 -0.44 -19.85
C ILE A 280 8.61 0.05 -18.64
N CYS A 281 7.93 0.68 -17.68
CA CYS A 281 8.48 1.02 -16.37
C CYS A 281 7.80 0.22 -15.25
N PHE A 282 8.57 -0.05 -14.19
CA PHE A 282 8.17 -0.90 -13.07
C PHE A 282 8.00 -0.06 -11.82
N TYR A 283 6.76 0.01 -11.34
CA TYR A 283 6.40 0.68 -10.09
C TYR A 283 6.51 -0.34 -8.95
N GLU A 284 7.46 -0.14 -8.05
CA GLU A 284 7.48 -0.86 -6.76
C GLU A 284 6.40 -0.25 -5.86
N THR A 285 5.45 -1.08 -5.45
CA THR A 285 4.27 -0.64 -4.70
C THR A 285 4.69 0.04 -3.39
N GLY A 286 4.13 1.22 -3.11
CA GLY A 286 4.45 2.01 -1.92
C GLY A 286 5.81 2.73 -1.98
N ASN A 287 6.61 2.55 -3.04
CA ASN A 287 7.91 3.20 -3.18
C ASN A 287 7.93 4.21 -4.35
N GLY A 288 7.84 3.74 -5.59
CA GLY A 288 8.00 4.58 -6.79
C GLY A 288 8.39 3.77 -8.02
N ILE A 289 8.69 4.45 -9.14
CA ILE A 289 9.29 3.76 -10.29
C ILE A 289 10.74 3.44 -9.95
N VAL A 290 11.15 2.18 -10.13
CA VAL A 290 12.49 1.72 -9.76
C VAL A 290 13.26 1.08 -10.90
N ALA A 291 12.59 0.84 -12.03
CA ALA A 291 13.24 0.32 -13.23
C ALA A 291 12.45 0.66 -14.49
N HIS A 292 13.13 0.63 -15.62
CA HIS A 292 12.49 0.62 -16.94
C HIS A 292 13.29 -0.19 -17.96
N ALA A 293 12.61 -0.65 -19.01
CA ALA A 293 13.21 -1.47 -20.06
C ALA A 293 12.46 -1.34 -21.39
N THR A 294 13.04 -1.90 -22.46
CA THR A 294 12.38 -2.08 -23.75
C THR A 294 11.88 -3.52 -23.89
N VAL A 295 10.63 -3.70 -24.30
CA VAL A 295 10.05 -5.01 -24.60
C VAL A 295 10.73 -5.59 -25.84
N ASN A 296 11.28 -6.80 -25.70
CA ASN A 296 12.01 -7.48 -26.77
C ASN A 296 11.20 -8.61 -27.43
N SER A 297 10.12 -9.06 -26.80
CA SER A 297 9.16 -10.02 -27.41
C SER A 297 7.74 -9.78 -26.91
N SER A 298 6.73 -10.18 -27.69
CA SER A 298 5.35 -10.22 -27.18
C SER A 298 5.20 -11.30 -26.09
N PRO A 299 4.31 -11.10 -25.09
CA PRO A 299 4.07 -12.11 -24.06
C PRO A 299 3.52 -13.42 -24.62
N LYS A 300 4.10 -14.54 -24.17
CA LYS A 300 3.70 -15.91 -24.55
C LYS A 300 3.45 -16.75 -23.31
N LYS A 301 2.54 -17.72 -23.44
CA LYS A 301 2.31 -18.71 -22.38
C LYS A 301 3.50 -19.65 -22.28
N GLU A 302 4.25 -19.53 -21.20
CA GLU A 302 5.44 -20.32 -20.89
C GLU A 302 5.52 -20.50 -19.37
N THR A 303 6.11 -21.60 -18.93
CA THR A 303 6.41 -21.85 -17.51
C THR A 303 7.93 -21.79 -17.35
N ARG A 304 8.43 -20.96 -16.44
CA ARG A 304 9.87 -20.84 -16.13
C ARG A 304 10.10 -21.01 -14.64
N GLN A 305 11.09 -21.83 -14.28
CA GLN A 305 11.39 -22.17 -12.89
C GLN A 305 11.99 -21.00 -12.11
N GLU A 306 12.54 -20.02 -12.83
CA GLU A 306 13.08 -18.79 -12.26
C GLU A 306 11.98 -17.85 -11.74
N ILE A 307 10.74 -18.02 -12.22
CA ILE A 307 9.55 -17.30 -11.77
C ILE A 307 8.99 -18.00 -10.55
N ARG A 308 8.76 -17.23 -9.49
CA ARG A 308 8.08 -17.74 -8.31
C ARG A 308 6.60 -17.99 -8.61
N ASN A 309 6.07 -19.11 -8.13
CA ASN A 309 4.70 -19.55 -8.43
C ASN A 309 4.39 -19.47 -9.93
N PRO A 310 5.12 -20.20 -10.80
CA PRO A 310 5.09 -19.96 -12.24
C PRO A 310 3.71 -20.21 -12.87
N GLU A 311 2.86 -21.02 -12.23
CA GLU A 311 1.46 -21.22 -12.60
C GLU A 311 0.61 -19.94 -12.46
N SER A 312 0.96 -19.05 -11.52
CA SER A 312 0.30 -17.76 -11.32
C SER A 312 0.71 -16.71 -12.35
N TYR A 313 1.87 -16.89 -12.99
CA TYR A 313 2.49 -15.91 -13.90
C TYR A 313 2.88 -16.52 -15.26
N PRO A 314 1.93 -17.10 -16.01
CA PRO A 314 2.25 -17.87 -17.20
C PRO A 314 2.62 -17.03 -18.43
N TRP A 315 2.45 -15.70 -18.42
CA TRP A 315 2.68 -14.86 -19.61
C TRP A 315 4.04 -14.19 -19.57
N ILE A 316 5.01 -14.73 -20.29
CA ILE A 316 6.42 -14.32 -20.22
C ILE A 316 6.82 -13.55 -21.47
N PHE A 317 7.61 -12.49 -21.29
CA PHE A 317 8.22 -11.72 -22.37
C PHE A 317 9.63 -11.26 -22.00
N SER A 318 10.52 -11.28 -23.00
CA SER A 318 11.88 -10.78 -22.86
C SER A 318 11.94 -9.26 -22.90
N LEU A 319 12.95 -8.73 -22.23
CA LEU A 319 13.30 -7.33 -22.14
C LEU A 319 14.69 -7.10 -22.73
N LYS A 320 14.99 -5.87 -23.09
CA LYS A 320 16.35 -5.41 -23.42
C LYS A 320 16.57 -4.02 -22.85
N ASP A 321 17.84 -3.69 -22.67
CA ASP A 321 18.29 -2.39 -22.14
C ASP A 321 17.63 -2.02 -20.79
N PRO A 322 17.60 -2.92 -19.78
CA PRO A 322 17.04 -2.58 -18.49
C PRO A 322 17.91 -1.53 -17.78
N LYS A 323 17.27 -0.53 -17.18
CA LYS A 323 17.88 0.38 -16.22
C LYS A 323 17.20 0.21 -14.87
N LEU A 324 17.99 0.00 -13.83
CA LEU A 324 17.53 -0.21 -12.46
C LEU A 324 18.06 0.93 -11.59
N TYR A 325 17.18 1.48 -10.77
CA TYR A 325 17.43 2.57 -9.82
C TYR A 325 16.67 2.28 -8.52
N LEU A 326 16.82 1.05 -8.01
CA LEU A 326 16.14 0.53 -6.81
C LEU A 326 16.38 1.44 -5.58
N ASP A 327 17.60 1.97 -5.45
CA ASP A 327 17.96 2.85 -4.33
C ASP A 327 17.50 4.31 -4.50
N ASN A 328 17.17 4.72 -5.73
CA ASN A 328 16.77 6.09 -6.08
C ASN A 328 15.49 6.07 -6.94
N PRO A 329 14.35 5.64 -6.36
CA PRO A 329 13.08 5.59 -7.08
C PRO A 329 12.62 6.97 -7.54
N ILE A 330 11.96 7.03 -8.70
CA ILE A 330 11.20 8.21 -9.13
C ILE A 330 9.86 8.18 -8.39
N ILE A 331 9.70 9.10 -7.45
CA ILE A 331 8.52 9.17 -6.58
C ILE A 331 7.36 9.86 -7.32
N ILE A 332 6.21 9.18 -7.41
CA ILE A 332 4.99 9.71 -8.02
C ILE A 332 4.23 10.58 -7.00
N ASP A 333 4.88 11.64 -6.54
CA ASP A 333 4.28 12.59 -5.61
C ASP A 333 3.29 13.52 -6.31
N LYS A 334 2.66 14.42 -5.53
CA LYS A 334 1.73 15.43 -6.06
C LYS A 334 2.38 16.35 -7.11
N SER A 335 3.66 16.67 -6.97
CA SER A 335 4.39 17.54 -7.90
C SER A 335 4.57 16.86 -9.25
N LEU A 336 5.03 15.60 -9.26
CA LEU A 336 5.16 14.82 -10.48
C LEU A 336 3.79 14.59 -11.13
N ARG A 337 2.78 14.19 -10.34
CA ARG A 337 1.40 13.99 -10.86
C ARG A 337 0.84 15.24 -11.52
N SER A 338 1.16 16.44 -11.03
CA SER A 338 0.71 17.69 -11.65
C SER A 338 1.23 17.90 -13.08
N GLN A 339 2.31 17.21 -13.45
CA GLN A 339 2.93 17.31 -14.77
C GLN A 339 2.43 16.21 -15.71
N LEU A 340 1.92 15.09 -15.20
CA LEU A 340 1.48 13.95 -16.01
C LEU A 340 0.18 14.25 -16.79
N ASP A 341 0.13 13.87 -18.06
CA ASP A 341 -1.05 13.89 -18.91
C ASP A 341 -2.21 13.14 -18.29
N ALA A 342 -1.94 11.97 -17.67
CA ALA A 342 -2.95 11.15 -17.02
C ALA A 342 -3.73 11.88 -15.90
N PHE A 343 -3.16 12.95 -15.34
CA PHE A 343 -3.74 13.72 -14.25
C PHE A 343 -4.30 15.09 -14.69
N LYS A 344 -4.24 15.43 -15.99
CA LYS A 344 -4.81 16.67 -16.50
C LYS A 344 -6.32 16.74 -16.20
N GLY A 345 -6.73 17.84 -15.57
CA GLY A 345 -8.13 18.08 -15.19
C GLY A 345 -8.62 17.23 -14.00
N LYS A 346 -7.74 16.45 -13.35
CA LYS A 346 -8.06 15.73 -12.11
C LYS A 346 -7.65 16.53 -10.88
N ASP A 347 -8.38 16.37 -9.78
CA ASP A 347 -7.95 16.88 -8.48
C ASP A 347 -6.85 15.98 -7.91
N LEU A 348 -5.67 16.57 -7.69
CA LEU A 348 -4.48 15.84 -7.22
C LEU A 348 -4.56 15.43 -5.74
N ASN A 349 -5.54 15.93 -4.99
CA ASN A 349 -5.79 15.48 -3.62
C ASN A 349 -6.63 14.19 -3.58
N LYS A 350 -7.36 13.90 -4.66
CA LYS A 350 -8.17 12.69 -4.78
C LYS A 350 -7.31 11.46 -5.04
N LEU A 351 -7.98 10.31 -5.01
CA LEU A 351 -7.39 9.00 -5.24
C LEU A 351 -6.62 8.94 -6.56
N TRP A 352 -5.41 8.39 -6.48
CA TRP A 352 -4.50 8.26 -7.62
C TRP A 352 -3.98 6.84 -7.82
N ALA A 353 -4.31 5.91 -6.91
CA ALA A 353 -3.95 4.49 -6.98
C ALA A 353 -4.30 3.85 -8.32
N TRP A 354 -5.42 4.26 -8.92
CA TRP A 354 -5.85 3.84 -10.26
C TRP A 354 -4.73 3.96 -11.30
N PHE A 355 -3.77 4.87 -11.14
CA PHE A 355 -2.65 5.05 -12.05
C PHE A 355 -1.63 3.90 -11.96
N VAL A 356 -1.43 3.35 -10.77
CA VAL A 356 -0.36 2.37 -10.46
C VAL A 356 -0.87 0.99 -10.01
N GLN A 357 -2.17 0.79 -9.80
CA GLN A 357 -2.71 -0.47 -9.27
C GLN A 357 -2.73 -1.64 -10.26
N SER A 358 -2.58 -1.36 -11.55
CA SER A 358 -2.64 -2.37 -12.62
C SER A 358 -1.74 -1.98 -13.79
N THR A 359 -1.26 -2.96 -14.55
CA THR A 359 -0.55 -2.71 -15.81
C THR A 359 -1.44 -1.94 -16.78
N LYS A 360 -0.95 -0.81 -17.30
CA LYS A 360 -1.69 0.01 -18.26
C LYS A 360 -0.80 0.80 -19.20
N LYS A 361 -1.39 1.20 -20.32
CA LYS A 361 -0.76 2.08 -21.31
C LYS A 361 -0.77 3.52 -20.79
N ILE A 362 0.34 4.22 -20.97
CA ILE A 362 0.53 5.63 -20.64
C ILE A 362 1.01 6.40 -21.88
N THR A 363 0.99 7.75 -21.81
CA THR A 363 1.51 8.58 -22.90
C THR A 363 3.04 8.51 -22.94
N GLU A 364 3.63 8.84 -24.10
CA GLU A 364 5.09 8.99 -24.22
C GLU A 364 5.62 10.05 -23.25
N HIS A 365 4.88 11.14 -23.10
CA HIS A 365 5.22 12.24 -22.19
C HIS A 365 5.31 11.75 -20.74
N ASP A 366 4.28 11.04 -20.28
CA ASP A 366 4.24 10.50 -18.92
C ASP A 366 5.35 9.49 -18.69
N TYR A 367 5.60 8.61 -19.67
CA TYR A 367 6.70 7.66 -19.58
C TYR A 367 8.06 8.36 -19.42
N LYS A 368 8.31 9.44 -20.18
CA LYS A 368 9.56 10.20 -20.07
C LYS A 368 9.72 10.79 -18.67
N LEU A 369 8.70 11.45 -18.13
CA LEU A 369 8.74 11.99 -16.77
C LEU A 369 8.92 10.91 -15.69
N LEU A 370 8.41 9.70 -15.93
CA LEU A 370 8.51 8.55 -15.02
C LEU A 370 9.83 7.75 -15.17
N THR A 371 10.68 8.09 -16.13
CA THR A 371 11.90 7.34 -16.44
C THR A 371 13.14 8.20 -16.71
N ASP A 372 13.00 9.53 -16.78
CA ASP A 372 14.13 10.45 -16.90
C ASP A 372 14.82 10.62 -15.54
N ASP A 373 16.06 10.14 -15.46
CA ASP A 373 16.95 10.28 -14.31
C ASP A 373 17.35 11.75 -14.00
N ASN A 374 16.88 12.72 -14.81
CA ASN A 374 17.23 14.15 -14.73
C ASN A 374 16.26 15.00 -13.89
N ILE A 375 15.27 14.40 -13.22
CA ILE A 375 14.23 15.13 -12.44
C ILE A 375 14.48 15.11 -10.92
N ASN A 376 15.64 14.63 -10.45
CA ASN A 376 16.03 14.72 -9.03
C ASN A 376 16.96 15.90 -8.73
#